data_AF-A0A9Q4APQ1-F1
#
_entry.id   AF-A0A9Q4APQ1-F1
#
_cell.length_a   1.000
_cell.length_b   1.000
_cell.length_c   1.000
_cell.angle_alpha   90.00
_cell.angle_beta   90.00
_cell.angle_gamma   90.00
#
_symmetry.space_group_name_H-M   'P 1'
#
loop_
_entity.id
_entity.type
_entity.pdbx_description
1 polymer ?
#
loop_
_entity_poly.entity_id
_entity_poly.type
_entity_poly.pdbx_seq_one_letter_code
_entity_poly.pdbx_strand_id
1 'polypeptide(L)'
;MKRLAHLALGLALGLAAIVPASASPVGMWEIEMRDSRYDVSLCGDGTQLCAELVWLGNGADSPENLPYMNTLLIDHARQTKPGQWKGELHIYGQRAAGTISQVSANQITLTGCVAFIICKTYQMYRYAE
;
A
#
# COMPACT_ATOMS: atom_id res chain seq x y z
N MET A 1 42.85 -13.22 -57.31
CA MET A 1 42.97 -13.31 -55.83
C MET A 1 41.98 -12.34 -55.19
N LYS A 2 41.17 -12.88 -54.27
CA LYS A 2 40.49 -12.28 -53.10
C LYS A 2 39.48 -11.13 -53.30
N ARG A 3 38.23 -11.54 -53.07
CA ARG A 3 37.01 -10.78 -52.81
C ARG A 3 37.18 -9.88 -51.58
N LEU A 4 36.67 -8.65 -51.63
CA LEU A 4 36.45 -7.81 -50.45
C LEU A 4 34.96 -7.54 -50.34
N ALA A 5 34.28 -8.40 -49.57
CA ALA A 5 32.92 -8.18 -49.13
C ALA A 5 32.98 -7.28 -47.90
N HIS A 6 32.45 -6.07 -47.99
CA HIS A 6 32.29 -5.17 -46.86
C HIS A 6 31.18 -5.71 -45.95
N LEU A 7 31.57 -6.34 -44.84
CA LEU A 7 30.65 -6.65 -43.74
C LEU A 7 30.35 -5.34 -43.00
N ALA A 8 29.17 -4.77 -43.22
CA ALA A 8 28.63 -3.73 -42.36
C ALA A 8 28.18 -4.37 -41.05
N LEU A 9 29.00 -4.25 -40.00
CA LEU A 9 28.69 -4.74 -38.66
C LEU A 9 27.73 -3.74 -37.99
N GLY A 10 26.43 -4.02 -38.06
CA GLY A 10 25.38 -3.24 -37.39
C GLY A 10 25.51 -3.37 -35.87
N LEU A 11 25.84 -2.26 -35.20
CA LEU A 11 25.88 -2.15 -33.75
C LEU A 11 24.44 -1.99 -33.22
N ALA A 12 23.78 -3.11 -32.91
CA ALA A 12 22.49 -3.10 -32.23
C ALA A 12 22.70 -2.77 -30.75
N LEU A 13 22.61 -1.49 -30.37
CA LEU A 13 22.46 -1.11 -28.97
C LEU A 13 21.07 -1.55 -28.48
N GLY A 14 21.03 -2.63 -27.70
CA GLY A 14 19.82 -3.03 -26.98
C GLY A 14 19.49 -2.00 -25.91
N LEU A 15 18.44 -1.21 -26.12
CA LEU A 15 17.82 -0.44 -25.03
C LEU A 15 17.14 -1.43 -24.08
N ALA A 16 17.78 -1.72 -22.94
CA ALA A 16 17.09 -2.34 -21.82
C ALA A 16 16.05 -1.34 -21.31
N ALA A 17 14.77 -1.64 -21.51
CA ALA A 17 13.69 -0.85 -20.93
C ALA A 17 13.74 -0.99 -19.41
N ILE A 18 14.10 0.10 -18.71
CA ILE A 18 13.97 0.19 -17.26
C ILE A 18 12.48 0.36 -16.98
N VAL A 19 11.78 -0.75 -16.74
CA VAL A 19 10.39 -0.70 -16.28
C VAL A 19 10.41 -0.19 -14.83
N PRO A 20 9.77 0.94 -14.49
CA PRO A 20 9.70 1.38 -13.11
C PRO A 20 8.99 0.30 -12.31
N ALA A 21 9.69 -0.27 -11.33
CA ALA A 21 9.06 -1.18 -10.38
C ALA A 21 7.89 -0.43 -9.71
N SER A 22 6.69 -0.99 -9.83
CA SER A 22 5.54 -0.47 -9.09
C SER A 22 5.88 -0.52 -7.60
N ALA A 23 5.74 0.61 -6.90
CA ALA A 23 5.97 0.67 -5.47
C ALA A 23 5.06 -0.34 -4.77
N SER A 24 5.65 -1.30 -4.05
CA SER A 24 4.89 -2.27 -3.27
C SER A 24 4.20 -1.58 -2.09
N PRO A 25 2.90 -1.85 -1.85
CA PRO A 25 2.21 -1.35 -0.65
C PRO A 25 2.66 -2.06 0.64
N VAL A 26 3.38 -3.18 0.54
CA VAL A 26 3.84 -3.95 1.69
C VAL A 26 4.84 -3.15 2.53
N GLY A 27 4.69 -3.20 3.85
CA GLY A 27 5.57 -2.57 4.83
C GLY A 27 4.81 -1.84 5.92
N MET A 28 5.56 -1.14 6.77
CA MET A 28 4.99 -0.37 7.87
C MET A 28 4.62 1.05 7.44
N TRP A 29 3.47 1.54 7.90
CA TRP A 29 2.92 2.84 7.55
C TRP A 29 2.47 3.59 8.80
N GLU A 30 2.91 4.85 8.95
CA GLU A 30 2.49 5.77 10.00
C GLU A 30 1.45 6.75 9.43
N ILE A 31 0.32 6.91 10.13
CA ILE A 31 -0.70 7.89 9.72
C ILE A 31 -0.20 9.33 9.92
N GLU A 32 -0.73 10.30 9.19
CA GLU A 32 -0.29 11.70 9.25
C GLU A 32 -0.38 12.36 10.63
N MET A 33 -1.25 11.86 11.51
CA MET A 33 -1.36 12.31 12.91
C MET A 33 -0.24 11.74 13.79
N ARG A 34 0.54 10.78 13.26
CA ARG A 34 1.68 10.12 13.91
C ARG A 34 1.33 9.38 15.19
N ASP A 35 0.07 8.99 15.33
CA ASP A 35 -0.51 8.39 16.53
C ASP A 35 -0.77 6.89 16.39
N SER A 36 -0.62 6.35 15.17
CA SER A 36 -0.82 4.93 14.87
C SER A 36 0.07 4.47 13.73
N ARG A 37 0.49 3.20 13.81
CA ARG A 37 1.24 2.52 12.74
C ARG A 37 0.61 1.19 12.40
N TYR A 38 0.70 0.84 11.14
CA TYR A 38 0.09 -0.34 10.58
C TYR A 38 1.11 -1.15 9.81
N ASP A 39 1.15 -2.46 10.05
CA ASP A 39 1.88 -3.39 9.19
C ASP A 39 0.96 -3.83 8.05
N VAL A 40 1.34 -3.48 6.82
CA VAL A 40 0.58 -3.80 5.61
C VAL A 40 1.27 -4.94 4.90
N SER A 41 0.52 -6.01 4.64
CA SER A 41 0.99 -7.22 3.98
C SER A 41 0.08 -7.65 2.84
N LEU A 42 0.60 -8.49 1.95
CA LEU A 42 -0.22 -9.22 0.99
C LEU A 42 -0.78 -10.48 1.66
N CYS A 43 -2.05 -10.78 1.42
CA CYS A 43 -2.75 -11.92 1.98
C CYS A 43 -3.70 -12.56 0.93
N GLY A 44 -4.43 -13.61 1.32
CA GLY A 44 -5.35 -14.32 0.45
C GLY A 44 -4.66 -14.94 -0.76
N ASP A 45 -5.04 -14.48 -1.97
CA ASP A 45 -4.45 -14.94 -3.24
C ASP A 45 -3.09 -14.31 -3.58
N GLY A 46 -2.53 -13.52 -2.66
CA GLY A 46 -1.25 -12.82 -2.85
C GLY A 46 -1.37 -11.46 -3.55
N THR A 47 -2.58 -11.01 -3.87
CA THR A 47 -2.84 -9.66 -4.42
C THR A 47 -3.65 -8.77 -3.48
N GLN A 48 -4.32 -9.37 -2.51
CA GLN A 48 -5.17 -8.68 -1.53
C GLN A 48 -4.32 -8.08 -0.42
N LEU A 49 -4.76 -6.95 0.15
CA LEU A 49 -4.09 -6.32 1.28
C LEU A 49 -4.77 -6.69 2.60
N CYS A 50 -3.91 -6.94 3.58
CA CYS A 50 -4.25 -7.01 4.99
C CYS A 50 -3.45 -5.95 5.75
N ALA A 51 -4.05 -5.37 6.80
CA ALA A 51 -3.38 -4.37 7.63
C ALA A 51 -3.65 -4.63 9.11
N GLU A 52 -2.58 -4.77 9.88
CA GLU A 52 -2.60 -4.93 11.33
C GLU A 52 -2.22 -3.61 12.01
N LEU A 53 -2.91 -3.25 13.09
CA LEU A 53 -2.49 -2.12 13.95
C LEU A 53 -1.39 -2.60 14.89
N VAL A 54 -0.17 -2.09 14.71
CA VAL A 54 1.03 -2.58 15.42
C VAL A 54 1.59 -1.59 16.44
N TRP A 55 1.15 -0.34 16.41
CA TRP A 55 1.58 0.67 17.36
C TRP A 55 0.53 1.78 17.51
N LEU A 56 0.42 2.29 18.74
CA LEU A 56 -0.36 3.47 19.11
C LEU A 56 0.54 4.39 19.94
N GLY A 57 0.39 5.69 19.76
CA GLY A 57 1.09 6.70 20.55
C GLY A 57 0.44 8.07 20.41
N ASN A 58 1.12 9.12 20.88
CA ASN A 58 0.59 10.49 20.90
C ASN A 58 -0.83 10.61 21.51
N GLY A 59 -1.13 9.79 22.52
CA GLY A 59 -2.43 9.77 23.20
C GLY A 59 -3.49 8.89 22.55
N ALA A 60 -3.18 8.20 21.44
CA ALA A 60 -4.06 7.20 20.85
C ALA A 60 -3.99 5.84 21.57
N ASP A 61 -3.09 5.65 22.54
CA ASP A 61 -3.01 4.49 23.43
C ASP A 61 -4.09 4.53 24.53
N SER A 62 -5.35 4.67 24.11
CA SER A 62 -6.52 4.81 24.97
C SER A 62 -7.23 3.47 25.21
N PRO A 63 -8.06 3.32 26.27
CA PRO A 63 -8.89 2.14 26.48
C PRO A 63 -9.83 1.81 25.31
N GLU A 64 -10.16 2.81 24.48
CA GLU A 64 -11.00 2.65 23.29
C GLU A 64 -10.22 1.98 22.13
N ASN A 65 -8.92 2.29 22.00
CA ASN A 65 -8.09 1.85 20.88
C ASN A 65 -7.28 0.59 21.19
N LEU A 66 -6.88 0.39 22.44
CA LEU A 66 -6.09 -0.76 22.89
C LEU A 66 -6.69 -2.13 22.51
N PRO A 67 -8.03 -2.32 22.50
CA PRO A 67 -8.61 -3.59 22.03
C PRO A 67 -8.29 -3.95 20.58
N TYR A 68 -7.88 -2.97 19.77
CA TYR A 68 -7.51 -3.15 18.36
C TYR A 68 -6.01 -3.38 18.15
N MET A 69 -5.20 -3.21 19.19
CA MET A 69 -3.76 -3.43 19.11
C MET A 69 -3.45 -4.89 18.73
N ASN A 70 -2.56 -5.08 17.77
CA ASN A 70 -2.18 -6.38 17.20
C ASN A 70 -3.37 -7.16 16.62
N THR A 71 -4.35 -6.44 16.05
CA THR A 71 -5.49 -7.04 15.35
C THR A 71 -5.51 -6.60 13.89
N LEU A 72 -6.01 -7.49 13.03
CA LEU A 72 -6.30 -7.18 11.63
C LEU A 72 -7.48 -6.22 11.55
N LEU A 73 -7.22 -4.98 11.11
CA LEU A 73 -8.27 -3.99 10.88
C LEU A 73 -8.76 -4.00 9.44
N ILE A 74 -7.88 -4.36 8.51
CA ILE A 74 -8.22 -4.58 7.11
C ILE A 74 -7.91 -6.04 6.80
N ASP A 75 -8.94 -6.76 6.37
CA ASP A 75 -8.87 -8.16 6.04
C ASP A 75 -9.28 -8.37 4.58
N HIS A 76 -8.35 -8.88 3.76
CA HIS A 76 -8.58 -9.26 2.36
C HIS A 76 -9.08 -8.14 1.43
N ALA A 77 -8.59 -6.90 1.57
CA ALA A 77 -8.90 -5.79 0.65
C ALA A 77 -8.45 -6.12 -0.79
N ARG A 78 -9.41 -6.14 -1.73
CA ARG A 78 -9.21 -6.62 -3.10
C ARG A 78 -8.63 -5.53 -3.99
N GLN A 79 -7.65 -5.87 -4.81
CA GLN A 79 -7.12 -4.94 -5.80
C GLN A 79 -8.19 -4.63 -6.86
N THR A 80 -8.46 -3.35 -7.09
CA THR A 80 -9.45 -2.92 -8.11
C THR A 80 -8.80 -2.33 -9.36
N LYS A 81 -7.56 -1.86 -9.24
CA LYS A 81 -6.68 -1.41 -10.32
C LYS A 81 -5.24 -1.35 -9.80
N PRO A 82 -4.21 -1.23 -10.66
CA PRO A 82 -2.84 -1.08 -10.20
C PRO A 82 -2.71 0.04 -9.16
N GLY A 83 -2.13 -0.29 -8.00
CA GLY A 83 -1.95 0.65 -6.89
C GLY A 83 -3.23 1.00 -6.11
N GLN A 84 -4.34 0.29 -6.26
CA GLN A 84 -5.56 0.56 -5.48
C GLN A 84 -6.25 -0.73 -5.01
N TRP A 85 -6.68 -0.71 -3.75
CA TRP A 85 -7.39 -1.81 -3.10
C TRP A 85 -8.64 -1.30 -2.39
N LYS A 86 -9.70 -2.12 -2.38
CA LYS A 86 -10.95 -1.84 -1.67
C LYS A 86 -11.31 -2.98 -0.73
N GLY A 87 -11.73 -2.64 0.47
CA GLY A 87 -12.13 -3.60 1.49
C GLY A 87 -12.97 -2.92 2.56
N GLU A 88 -13.07 -3.58 3.71
CA GLU A 88 -13.77 -3.06 4.88
C GLU A 88 -12.75 -2.88 6.01
N LEU A 89 -12.82 -1.75 6.70
CA LEU A 89 -12.12 -1.49 7.96
C LEU A 89 -13.04 -1.91 9.11
N HIS A 90 -12.56 -2.75 10.03
CA HIS A 90 -13.31 -3.15 11.23
C HIS A 90 -12.73 -2.46 12.45
N ILE A 91 -13.44 -1.46 12.97
CA ILE A 91 -13.02 -0.69 14.14
C ILE A 91 -14.24 -0.16 14.89
N TYR A 92 -14.15 -0.06 16.23
CA TYR A 92 -15.23 0.36 17.13
C TYR A 92 -16.54 -0.42 16.96
N GLY A 93 -16.43 -1.72 16.62
CA GLY A 93 -17.58 -2.57 16.30
C GLY A 93 -18.34 -2.16 15.03
N GLN A 94 -17.79 -1.21 14.26
CA GLN A 94 -18.35 -0.74 13.00
C GLN A 94 -17.55 -1.31 11.82
N ARG A 95 -18.23 -1.38 10.68
CA ARG A 95 -17.61 -1.67 9.38
C ARG A 95 -17.66 -0.39 8.54
N ALA A 96 -16.51 0.03 8.04
CA ALA A 96 -16.41 1.15 7.13
C ALA A 96 -15.82 0.69 5.79
N ALA A 97 -16.47 1.07 4.69
CA ALA A 97 -15.92 0.82 3.37
C ALA A 97 -14.63 1.62 3.21
N GLY A 98 -13.55 0.93 2.83
CA GLY A 98 -12.20 1.47 2.76
C GLY A 98 -11.62 1.39 1.34
N THR A 99 -10.85 2.40 0.94
CA THR A 99 -9.99 2.36 -0.25
C THR A 99 -8.57 2.74 0.16
N ILE A 100 -7.61 1.86 -0.15
CA ILE A 100 -6.17 2.15 -0.07
C ILE A 100 -5.68 2.49 -1.47
N SER A 101 -4.93 3.59 -1.61
CA SER A 101 -4.26 3.93 -2.87
C SER A 101 -2.78 4.23 -2.66
N GLN A 102 -1.92 3.59 -3.46
CA GLN A 102 -0.48 3.88 -3.51
C GLN A 102 -0.26 5.16 -4.33
N VAL A 103 0.18 6.23 -3.66
CA VAL A 103 0.42 7.52 -4.30
C VAL A 103 1.89 7.63 -4.76
N SER A 104 2.82 7.13 -3.94
CA SER A 104 4.25 7.07 -4.26
C SER A 104 4.91 5.92 -3.51
N ALA A 105 6.23 5.72 -3.65
CA ALA A 105 6.95 4.71 -2.88
C ALA A 105 6.78 4.85 -1.36
N ASN A 106 6.64 6.08 -0.87
CA ASN A 106 6.63 6.41 0.55
C ASN A 106 5.30 7.01 1.03
N GLN A 107 4.24 6.94 0.21
CA GLN A 107 2.93 7.47 0.56
C GLN A 107 1.80 6.58 0.05
N ILE A 108 0.87 6.27 0.96
CA ILE A 108 -0.46 5.73 0.64
C ILE A 108 -1.53 6.67 1.18
N THR A 109 -2.72 6.59 0.61
CA THR A 109 -3.93 7.16 1.19
C THR A 109 -4.87 6.06 1.65
N LEU A 110 -5.52 6.30 2.79
CA LEU A 110 -6.62 5.50 3.30
C LEU A 110 -7.88 6.36 3.32
N THR A 111 -8.85 6.03 2.47
CA THR A 111 -10.18 6.65 2.48
C THR A 111 -11.19 5.70 3.10
N GLY A 112 -11.74 6.05 4.26
CA GLY A 112 -12.83 5.32 4.92
C GLY A 112 -14.16 6.07 4.77
N CYS A 113 -15.25 5.37 4.49
CA CYS A 113 -16.59 5.93 4.37
C CYS A 113 -17.59 5.20 5.27
N VAL A 114 -18.31 5.93 6.11
CA VAL A 114 -19.42 5.39 6.92
C VAL A 114 -20.72 5.59 6.16
N ALA A 115 -21.52 4.51 6.06
CA ALA A 115 -22.79 4.48 5.33
C ALA A 115 -22.70 5.04 3.89
N PHE A 116 -21.53 4.94 3.25
CA PHE A 116 -21.21 5.46 1.91
C PHE A 116 -21.38 6.97 1.70
N ILE A 117 -21.70 7.77 2.73
CA ILE A 117 -21.99 9.20 2.60
C ILE A 117 -20.88 10.05 3.22
N ILE A 118 -20.40 9.65 4.41
CA ILE A 118 -19.43 10.43 5.17
C ILE A 118 -18.07 9.79 5.01
N CYS A 119 -17.21 10.40 4.18
CA CYS A 119 -15.87 9.90 3.90
C CYS A 119 -14.80 10.77 4.56
N LYS A 120 -13.77 10.11 5.09
CA LYS A 120 -12.52 10.73 5.56
C LYS A 120 -11.36 10.10 4.82
N THR A 121 -10.38 10.92 4.45
CA THR A 121 -9.14 10.46 3.83
C THR A 121 -7.99 10.82 4.74
N TYR A 122 -7.13 9.85 4.98
CA TYR A 122 -5.91 9.98 5.76
C TYR A 122 -4.71 9.76 4.85
N GLN A 123 -3.68 10.58 5.04
CA GLN A 123 -2.37 10.30 4.49
C GLN A 123 -1.63 9.34 5.40
N MET A 124 -0.89 8.40 4.82
CA MET A 124 0.02 7.55 5.57
C MET A 124 1.37 7.54 4.87
N TYR A 125 2.42 7.62 5.67
CA TYR A 125 3.79 7.71 5.23
C TYR A 125 4.53 6.45 5.62
N ARG A 126 5.41 5.99 4.72
CA ARG A 126 6.19 4.78 4.98
C ARG A 126 7.06 5.01 6.22
N TYR A 127 6.95 4.11 7.18
CA TYR A 127 7.77 4.12 8.37
C TYR A 127 9.01 3.26 8.13
N ALA A 128 10.18 3.87 8.28
CA ALA A 128 11.47 3.20 8.36
C ALA A 128 12.08 3.61 9.71
N GLU A 129 12.46 2.62 10.51
CA GLU A 129 13.13 2.83 11.79
C GLU A 129 14.49 3.53 11.65
#